data_AF-A0AA42Q517-F1
#
_entry.id   AF-A0AA42Q517-F1
#
_cell.length_a   1.000
_cell.length_b   1.000
_cell.length_c   1.000
_cell.angle_alpha   90.00
_cell.angle_beta   90.00
_cell.angle_gamma   90.00
#
_symmetry.space_group_name_H-M   'P 1'
#
loop_
_entity.id
_entity.type
_entity.pdbx_description
1 polymer ?
#
loop_
_entity_poly.entity_id
_entity_poly.type
_entity_poly.pdbx_seq_one_letter_code
_entity_poly.pdbx_strand_id
1 'polypeptide(L)'
;MQINAANYPWAAELEKTVINSLTTSFGLDFLLFKDKFGGDVDTIHNARGGVWATDTEKQKYDERGVYKDVKDSYHQHANYRATGARDAKLQDEGALFDPYRGSVMKRNEQRNLDHVISAKEIHDDAGRVLAGLDGIELANQDSNLQTTLETINKSKQQKPIAEYLNQLPEKIKTYEHQLARDTERLASLPRDTPQQQHEARKLEDRIASEKKKIASLKEADPEAMLERDRKARDAYNEPINTTYYTSSKFITNAANAAGTAGLKMGTRQMLGLIAAELWFELREALPRILENLRSKFSLDIFLAQIKQTLRNIWKRLKIRFNEFLVAFKDGVFAGVFSSVTTTLFNIFATTSKNVVKIIREMWGQLVKAIKLLAFNPENLEFVDLCKTVTAVLNTGAATVVGTLAYAQLIPLCNFPFGSELAAFCGALVTGVLTLGLNYVVLHSERAQKIWDFIQSLMPHMGVVNKFKQINAELDSYLKEFARLEFNLNTEELRIFSEELAACNSELERSLVLRAEVNKRGIELPFEMGKPETTRKWLASLAKT
;
A
#
# COMPACT_ATOMS: atom_id res chain seq x y z
N MET A 1 17.74 -10.50 46.07
CA MET A 1 18.30 -9.59 45.05
C MET A 1 17.33 -8.42 44.88
N GLN A 2 17.65 -7.25 45.42
CA GLN A 2 16.87 -6.03 45.15
C GLN A 2 17.01 -5.72 43.66
N ILE A 3 15.93 -5.87 42.91
CA ILE A 3 15.89 -5.43 41.51
C ILE A 3 15.99 -3.91 41.55
N ASN A 4 17.17 -3.38 41.22
CA ASN A 4 17.38 -1.94 41.08
C ASN A 4 16.40 -1.42 40.01
N ALA A 5 15.48 -0.55 40.42
CA ALA A 5 14.46 0.07 39.57
C ALA A 5 15.01 0.82 38.34
N ALA A 6 16.33 1.02 38.25
CA ALA A 6 17.01 1.55 37.08
C ALA A 6 16.94 0.61 35.85
N ASN A 7 16.74 -0.70 36.03
CA ASN A 7 16.83 -1.69 34.94
C ASN A 7 15.49 -2.22 34.41
N TYR A 8 14.33 -1.71 34.86
CA TYR A 8 13.08 -2.01 34.16
C TYR A 8 13.05 -1.21 32.85
N PRO A 9 12.70 -1.79 31.68
CA PRO A 9 12.78 -1.09 30.39
C PRO A 9 11.60 -0.12 30.20
N TRP A 10 11.27 0.69 31.21
CA TRP A 10 10.17 1.66 31.18
C TRP A 10 10.35 2.72 30.09
N ALA A 11 11.61 3.08 29.80
CA ALA A 11 11.93 3.96 28.70
C ALA A 11 11.49 3.35 27.36
N ALA A 12 11.71 2.05 27.16
CA ALA A 12 11.44 1.37 25.88
C ALA A 12 9.95 1.23 25.55
N GLU A 13 9.07 0.98 26.53
CA GLU A 13 7.61 0.85 26.29
C GLU A 13 6.93 2.21 26.07
N LEU A 14 7.34 3.23 26.83
CA LEU A 14 6.91 4.62 26.64
C LEU A 14 7.41 5.16 25.29
N GLU A 15 8.67 4.87 24.97
CA GLU A 15 9.31 5.18 23.70
C GLU A 15 8.59 4.50 22.54
N LYS A 16 8.27 3.22 22.62
CA LYS A 16 7.52 2.51 21.58
C LYS A 16 6.16 3.15 21.32
N THR A 17 5.42 3.54 22.36
CA THR A 17 4.08 4.13 22.19
C THR A 17 4.14 5.53 21.58
N VAL A 18 5.04 6.39 22.07
CA VAL A 18 5.14 7.78 21.60
C VAL A 18 5.89 7.88 20.26
N ILE A 19 6.94 7.09 20.06
CA ILE A 19 7.64 6.99 18.77
C ILE A 19 6.74 6.35 17.73
N ASN A 20 5.99 5.28 18.02
CA ASN A 20 5.04 4.76 17.02
C ASN A 20 4.00 5.83 16.67
N SER A 21 3.45 6.57 17.65
CA SER A 21 2.51 7.66 17.34
C SER A 21 3.16 8.76 16.48
N LEU A 22 4.39 9.17 16.79
CA LEU A 22 5.16 10.15 15.99
C LEU A 22 5.44 9.65 14.57
N THR A 23 6.02 8.46 14.44
CA THR A 23 6.48 7.87 13.18
C THR A 23 5.30 7.53 12.28
N THR A 24 4.21 6.96 12.81
CA THR A 24 3.04 6.56 12.04
C THR A 24 2.12 7.74 11.71
N SER A 25 1.91 8.69 12.63
CA SER A 25 1.00 9.82 12.40
C SER A 25 1.64 10.93 11.59
N PHE A 26 2.91 11.25 11.83
CA PHE A 26 3.62 12.29 11.08
C PHE A 26 4.48 11.74 9.95
N GLY A 27 4.49 10.42 9.72
CA GLY A 27 5.00 9.79 8.51
C GLY A 27 6.42 10.21 8.17
N LEU A 28 7.37 9.81 9.01
CA LEU A 28 8.73 9.58 8.52
C LEU A 28 8.79 8.35 7.58
N ASP A 29 7.68 7.63 7.44
CA ASP A 29 7.46 6.57 6.46
C ASP A 29 6.74 7.13 5.23
N PHE A 30 7.52 7.48 4.20
CA PHE A 30 7.07 8.07 2.94
C PHE A 30 6.19 7.14 2.07
N LEU A 31 5.89 5.93 2.54
CA LEU A 31 5.27 4.84 1.79
C LEU A 31 3.78 4.62 2.08
N LEU A 32 3.17 5.36 3.01
CA LEU A 32 1.75 5.17 3.39
C LEU A 32 0.78 6.16 2.75
N PHE A 33 1.25 7.00 1.82
CA PHE A 33 0.34 7.86 1.07
C PHE A 33 -0.41 7.03 0.04
N LYS A 34 -1.73 6.93 0.22
CA LYS A 34 -2.63 6.60 -0.88
C LYS A 34 -2.59 7.76 -1.85
N ASP A 35 -1.68 7.71 -2.83
CA ASP A 35 -1.81 8.53 -4.01
C ASP A 35 -3.23 8.37 -4.54
N LYS A 36 -3.92 9.49 -4.72
CA LYS A 36 -5.21 9.47 -5.41
C LYS A 36 -4.97 8.78 -6.75
N PHE A 37 -5.73 7.73 -7.05
CA PHE A 37 -5.62 7.05 -8.33
C PHE A 37 -5.82 8.09 -9.45
N GLY A 38 -4.77 8.36 -10.24
CA GLY A 38 -4.76 9.41 -11.27
C GLY A 38 -4.17 10.77 -10.88
N GLY A 39 -3.73 10.98 -9.64
CA GLY A 39 -3.10 12.22 -9.17
C GLY A 39 -4.06 13.38 -8.91
N ASP A 40 -3.50 14.53 -8.54
CA ASP A 40 -4.25 15.75 -8.17
C ASP A 40 -4.53 16.69 -9.37
N VAL A 41 -4.09 16.34 -10.57
CA VAL A 41 -4.24 17.13 -11.80
C VAL A 41 -4.75 16.25 -12.93
N ASP A 42 -5.74 16.72 -13.68
CA ASP A 42 -6.24 16.01 -14.86
C ASP A 42 -5.14 15.91 -15.92
N THR A 43 -4.94 14.72 -16.48
CA THR A 43 -4.04 14.50 -17.62
C THR A 43 -4.82 13.86 -18.76
N ILE A 44 -4.37 14.08 -20.00
CA ILE A 44 -4.98 13.46 -21.19
C ILE A 44 -5.01 11.93 -21.06
N HIS A 45 -3.94 11.34 -20.52
CA HIS A 45 -3.84 9.90 -20.30
C HIS A 45 -4.90 9.40 -19.30
N ASN A 46 -5.00 10.03 -18.14
CA ASN A 46 -5.94 9.61 -17.09
C ASN A 46 -7.40 9.83 -17.52
N ALA A 47 -7.70 10.96 -18.16
CA ALA A 47 -9.05 11.26 -18.66
C ALA A 47 -9.51 10.22 -19.70
N ARG A 48 -8.64 9.79 -20.61
CA ARG A 48 -8.92 8.70 -21.57
C ARG A 48 -9.11 7.34 -20.89
N GLY A 49 -8.48 7.14 -19.73
CA GLY A 49 -8.71 5.99 -18.85
C GLY A 49 -9.95 6.11 -17.95
N GLY A 50 -10.73 7.19 -18.06
CA GLY A 50 -11.91 7.45 -17.23
C GLY A 50 -11.60 7.93 -15.81
N VAL A 51 -10.36 8.34 -15.55
CA VAL A 51 -9.89 8.80 -14.25
C VAL A 51 -9.73 10.32 -14.27
N TRP A 52 -10.45 11.00 -13.37
CA TRP A 52 -10.51 12.46 -13.32
C TRP A 52 -10.02 12.97 -11.96
N ALA A 53 -9.15 13.98 -11.99
CA ALA A 53 -8.74 14.70 -10.80
C ALA A 53 -9.82 15.69 -10.36
N THR A 54 -10.56 16.29 -11.29
CA THR A 54 -11.61 17.29 -11.00
C THR A 54 -13.00 16.86 -11.50
N ASP A 55 -14.02 17.07 -10.67
CA ASP A 55 -15.41 16.74 -11.02
C ASP A 55 -15.95 17.63 -12.16
N THR A 56 -15.46 18.88 -12.25
CA THR A 56 -15.86 19.82 -13.30
C THR A 56 -15.47 19.32 -14.70
N GLU A 57 -14.28 18.76 -14.86
CA GLU A 57 -13.83 18.26 -16.17
C GLU A 57 -14.52 16.94 -16.54
N LYS A 58 -14.78 16.09 -15.54
CA LYS A 58 -15.66 14.93 -15.72
C LYS A 58 -17.05 15.35 -16.20
N GLN A 59 -17.65 16.35 -15.57
CA GLN A 59 -18.98 16.85 -15.95
C GLN A 59 -18.99 17.40 -17.38
N LYS A 60 -17.98 18.19 -17.78
CA LYS A 60 -17.87 18.66 -19.17
C LYS A 60 -17.79 17.52 -20.17
N TYR A 61 -17.08 16.44 -19.84
CA TYR A 61 -17.05 15.25 -20.67
C TYR A 61 -18.42 14.55 -20.75
N ASP A 62 -19.10 14.40 -19.61
CA ASP A 62 -20.44 13.81 -19.56
C ASP A 62 -21.48 14.65 -20.35
N GLU A 63 -21.30 15.96 -20.38
CA GLU A 63 -22.16 16.94 -21.07
C GLU A 63 -21.73 17.26 -22.51
N ARG A 64 -20.75 16.54 -23.08
CA ARG A 64 -20.20 16.79 -24.43
C ARG A 64 -21.19 16.64 -25.60
N GLY A 65 -22.43 16.21 -25.32
CA GLY A 65 -23.46 15.91 -26.31
C GLY A 65 -23.39 14.49 -26.86
N VAL A 66 -24.49 14.05 -27.49
CA VAL A 66 -24.60 12.71 -28.07
C VAL A 66 -24.15 12.74 -29.53
N TYR A 67 -23.22 11.87 -29.90
CA TYR A 67 -22.68 11.80 -31.27
C TYR A 67 -23.76 11.74 -32.36
N LYS A 68 -24.87 11.03 -32.09
CA LYS A 68 -25.98 10.86 -33.04
C LYS A 68 -26.56 12.20 -33.50
N ASP A 69 -26.56 13.21 -32.65
CA ASP A 69 -27.18 14.51 -32.92
C ASP A 69 -26.31 15.40 -33.80
N VAL A 70 -24.99 15.15 -33.83
CA VAL A 70 -23.98 15.94 -34.56
C VAL A 70 -23.30 15.17 -35.68
N LYS A 71 -23.67 13.90 -35.89
CA LYS A 71 -23.03 13.00 -36.88
C LYS A 71 -22.95 13.60 -38.28
N ASP A 72 -24.00 14.28 -38.72
CA ASP A 72 -24.06 14.82 -40.09
C ASP A 72 -23.10 16.00 -40.28
N SER A 73 -22.82 16.76 -39.22
CA SER A 73 -21.90 17.90 -39.25
C SER A 73 -20.49 17.47 -39.64
N TYR A 74 -20.07 16.25 -39.28
CA TYR A 74 -18.77 15.70 -39.66
C TYR A 74 -18.60 15.54 -41.18
N HIS A 75 -19.67 15.25 -41.93
CA HIS A 75 -19.61 15.11 -43.39
C HIS A 75 -19.97 16.39 -44.15
N GLN A 76 -20.54 17.39 -43.46
CA GLN A 76 -20.85 18.70 -44.04
C GLN A 76 -19.65 19.65 -44.05
N HIS A 77 -18.57 19.30 -43.33
CA HIS A 77 -17.36 20.08 -43.23
C HIS A 77 -16.75 20.39 -44.61
N ALA A 78 -16.25 21.61 -44.79
CA ALA A 78 -15.73 22.09 -46.08
C ALA A 78 -14.61 21.20 -46.62
N ASN A 79 -13.68 20.77 -45.75
CA ASN A 79 -12.58 19.92 -46.17
C ASN A 79 -13.01 18.51 -46.59
N TYR A 80 -14.03 17.94 -45.92
CA TYR A 80 -14.58 16.64 -46.30
C TYR A 80 -15.16 16.69 -47.72
N ARG A 81 -15.96 17.73 -48.00
CA ARG A 81 -16.59 17.93 -49.31
C ARG A 81 -15.55 18.22 -50.39
N ALA A 82 -14.55 19.05 -50.10
CA ALA A 82 -13.48 19.38 -51.03
C ALA A 82 -12.63 18.14 -51.37
N THR A 83 -12.24 17.36 -50.36
CA THR A 83 -11.53 16.08 -50.53
C THR A 83 -12.35 15.10 -51.36
N GLY A 84 -13.64 14.95 -51.03
CA GLY A 84 -14.55 14.10 -51.78
C GLY A 84 -14.69 14.49 -53.25
N ALA A 85 -14.70 15.79 -53.58
CA ALA A 85 -14.77 16.29 -54.95
C ALA A 85 -13.43 16.09 -55.71
N ARG A 86 -12.30 16.37 -55.05
CA ARG A 86 -10.96 16.15 -55.60
C ARG A 86 -10.74 14.68 -55.96
N ASP A 87 -11.08 13.78 -55.03
CA ASP A 87 -10.86 12.35 -55.21
C ASP A 87 -11.78 11.77 -56.30
N ALA A 88 -12.99 12.34 -56.49
CA ALA A 88 -13.86 12.01 -57.63
C ALA A 88 -13.15 12.26 -58.97
N LYS A 89 -12.57 13.46 -59.12
CA LYS A 89 -11.86 13.87 -60.33
C LYS A 89 -10.65 12.98 -60.59
N LEU A 90 -9.87 12.66 -59.55
CA LEU A 90 -8.73 11.75 -59.67
C LEU A 90 -9.14 10.33 -60.09
N GLN A 91 -10.32 9.86 -59.66
CA GLN A 91 -10.84 8.57 -60.08
C GLN A 91 -11.21 8.57 -61.56
N ASP A 92 -11.88 9.63 -62.03
CA ASP A 92 -12.22 9.81 -63.45
C ASP A 92 -10.97 9.88 -64.33
N GLU A 93 -9.90 10.49 -63.84
CA GLU A 93 -8.61 10.54 -64.52
C GLU A 93 -7.83 9.21 -64.48
N GLY A 94 -8.26 8.25 -63.64
CA GLY A 94 -7.56 6.97 -63.44
C GLY A 94 -6.27 7.11 -62.61
N ALA A 95 -6.20 8.14 -61.76
CA ALA A 95 -5.03 8.49 -60.95
C ALA A 95 -5.26 8.34 -59.43
N LEU A 96 -6.50 8.05 -58.99
CA LEU A 96 -6.82 7.90 -57.57
C LEU A 96 -6.20 6.63 -57.00
N PHE A 97 -5.13 6.77 -56.23
CA PHE A 97 -4.54 5.67 -55.46
C PHE A 97 -5.33 5.40 -54.18
N ASP A 98 -5.58 4.13 -53.85
CA ASP A 98 -6.21 3.68 -52.61
C ASP A 98 -5.15 3.04 -51.69
N PRO A 99 -4.61 3.82 -50.73
CA PRO A 99 -3.67 3.35 -49.72
C PRO A 99 -4.10 2.11 -48.95
N TYR A 100 -5.39 1.88 -48.73
CA TYR A 100 -5.84 0.68 -48.00
C TYR A 100 -5.72 -0.60 -48.82
N ARG A 101 -5.47 -0.51 -50.14
CA ARG A 101 -5.34 -1.67 -51.04
C ARG A 101 -4.04 -1.70 -51.81
N GLY A 102 -3.21 -0.66 -51.69
CA GLY A 102 -1.97 -0.53 -52.45
C GLY A 102 -2.17 -0.45 -53.98
N SER A 103 -3.35 -0.03 -54.46
CA SER A 103 -3.68 -0.05 -55.89
C SER A 103 -4.47 1.19 -56.33
N VAL A 104 -4.44 1.48 -57.64
CA VAL A 104 -5.23 2.57 -58.24
C VAL A 104 -6.68 2.13 -58.40
N MET A 105 -7.60 2.97 -57.93
CA MET A 105 -9.04 2.72 -57.99
C MET A 105 -9.56 2.83 -59.42
N LYS A 106 -10.40 1.88 -59.83
CA LYS A 106 -10.97 1.85 -61.19
C LYS A 106 -12.14 2.81 -61.30
N ARG A 107 -12.40 3.32 -62.51
CA ARG A 107 -13.52 4.25 -62.80
C ARG A 107 -14.91 3.69 -62.45
N ASN A 108 -15.09 2.37 -62.49
CA ASN A 108 -16.36 1.71 -62.19
C ASN A 108 -16.47 1.20 -60.74
N GLU A 109 -15.45 1.41 -59.91
CA GLU A 109 -15.49 1.08 -58.48
C GLU A 109 -16.25 2.15 -57.70
N GLN A 110 -17.06 1.73 -56.73
CA GLN A 110 -17.75 2.65 -55.83
C GLN A 110 -16.80 3.04 -54.69
N ARG A 111 -16.63 4.33 -54.46
CA ARG A 111 -15.72 4.88 -53.46
C ARG A 111 -16.47 5.49 -52.28
N ASN A 112 -15.87 5.45 -51.10
CA ASN A 112 -16.26 6.23 -49.93
C ASN A 112 -15.05 6.98 -49.37
N LEU A 113 -15.30 8.11 -48.72
CA LEU A 113 -14.29 8.85 -47.96
C LEU A 113 -14.37 8.46 -46.47
N ASP A 114 -13.40 7.67 -46.01
CA ASP A 114 -13.29 7.19 -44.64
C ASP A 114 -12.71 8.27 -43.72
N HIS A 115 -13.22 8.32 -42.50
CA HIS A 115 -12.51 8.92 -41.37
C HIS A 115 -11.66 7.82 -40.75
N VAL A 116 -10.32 7.90 -40.92
CA VAL A 116 -9.37 6.88 -40.47
C VAL A 116 -9.61 6.53 -39.00
N ILE A 117 -9.53 7.55 -38.14
CA ILE A 117 -10.12 7.58 -36.80
C ILE A 117 -11.57 8.00 -36.94
N SER A 118 -12.49 7.17 -36.47
CA SER A 118 -13.92 7.43 -36.70
C SER A 118 -14.39 8.72 -36.02
N ALA A 119 -15.31 9.44 -36.66
CA ALA A 119 -15.92 10.64 -36.08
C ALA A 119 -16.53 10.39 -34.69
N LYS A 120 -17.08 9.19 -34.44
CA LYS A 120 -17.58 8.79 -33.12
C LYS A 120 -16.46 8.69 -32.09
N GLU A 121 -15.34 8.06 -32.44
CA GLU A 121 -14.19 7.93 -31.55
C GLU A 121 -13.63 9.30 -31.16
N ILE A 122 -13.53 10.23 -32.12
CA ILE A 122 -13.12 11.61 -31.87
C ILE A 122 -14.14 12.37 -31.01
N HIS A 123 -15.43 12.22 -31.30
CA HIS A 123 -16.51 12.83 -30.51
C HIS A 123 -16.43 12.41 -29.04
N ASP A 124 -16.19 11.12 -28.80
CA ASP A 124 -16.13 10.51 -27.48
C ASP A 124 -14.75 10.56 -26.80
N ASP A 125 -13.74 11.17 -27.41
CA ASP A 125 -12.40 11.27 -26.83
C ASP A 125 -12.37 12.26 -25.65
N ALA A 126 -12.17 11.72 -24.44
CA ALA A 126 -12.03 12.50 -23.22
C ALA A 126 -10.84 13.47 -23.26
N GLY A 127 -9.74 13.09 -23.94
CA GLY A 127 -8.57 13.95 -24.10
C GLY A 127 -8.88 15.20 -24.92
N ARG A 128 -9.62 15.05 -26.01
CA ARG A 128 -10.10 16.16 -26.84
C ARG A 128 -10.98 17.11 -26.02
N VAL A 129 -11.95 16.58 -25.29
CA VAL A 129 -12.88 17.40 -24.49
C VAL A 129 -12.11 18.15 -23.40
N LEU A 130 -11.17 17.47 -22.73
CA LEU A 130 -10.31 18.07 -21.70
C LEU A 130 -9.45 19.22 -22.26
N ALA A 131 -8.94 19.06 -23.48
CA ALA A 131 -8.21 20.08 -24.24
C ALA A 131 -9.11 21.19 -24.82
N GLY A 132 -10.43 21.01 -24.84
CA GLY A 132 -11.39 21.98 -25.37
C GLY A 132 -11.37 22.11 -26.90
N LEU A 133 -10.91 21.09 -27.62
CA LEU A 133 -10.82 21.13 -29.09
C LEU A 133 -12.10 20.63 -29.78
N ASP A 134 -12.42 21.23 -30.93
CA ASP A 134 -13.57 20.83 -31.74
C ASP A 134 -13.32 19.47 -32.42
N GLY A 135 -14.24 18.52 -32.19
CA GLY A 135 -14.17 17.20 -32.79
C GLY A 135 -14.41 17.22 -34.29
N ILE A 136 -15.22 18.14 -34.81
CA ILE A 136 -15.54 18.22 -36.25
C ILE A 136 -14.30 18.67 -37.04
N GLU A 137 -13.60 19.69 -36.56
CA GLU A 137 -12.35 20.17 -37.16
C GLU A 137 -11.26 19.09 -37.13
N LEU A 138 -11.05 18.45 -35.97
CA LEU A 138 -10.03 17.40 -35.82
C LEU A 138 -10.33 16.17 -36.68
N ALA A 139 -11.59 15.76 -36.78
CA ALA A 139 -11.97 14.62 -37.62
C ALA A 139 -11.76 14.88 -39.11
N ASN A 140 -11.84 16.14 -39.55
CA ASN A 140 -11.74 16.52 -40.95
C ASN A 140 -10.36 17.06 -41.36
N GLN A 141 -9.32 16.78 -40.58
CA GLN A 141 -7.93 16.99 -41.01
C GLN A 141 -7.58 16.06 -42.18
N ASP A 142 -6.72 16.52 -43.10
CA ASP A 142 -6.28 15.73 -44.26
C ASP A 142 -5.63 14.39 -43.85
N SER A 143 -4.96 14.37 -42.70
CA SER A 143 -4.36 13.17 -42.11
C SER A 143 -5.39 12.09 -41.74
N ASN A 144 -6.64 12.48 -41.49
CA ASN A 144 -7.72 11.60 -41.05
C ASN A 144 -8.73 11.26 -42.15
N LEU A 145 -8.56 11.80 -43.36
CA LEU A 145 -9.46 11.56 -44.50
C LEU A 145 -8.82 10.63 -45.52
N GLN A 146 -9.44 9.47 -45.76
CA GLN A 146 -8.91 8.45 -46.66
C GLN A 146 -9.99 7.90 -47.59
N THR A 147 -9.91 8.22 -48.89
CA THR A 147 -10.78 7.56 -49.87
C THR A 147 -10.37 6.08 -50.00
N THR A 148 -11.37 5.20 -49.97
CA THR A 148 -11.18 3.75 -50.16
C THR A 148 -12.40 3.12 -50.82
N LEU A 149 -12.29 1.86 -51.20
CA LEU A 149 -13.37 1.07 -51.77
C LEU A 149 -14.57 1.01 -50.80
N GLU A 150 -15.78 1.23 -51.32
CA GLU A 150 -17.01 1.28 -50.54
C GLU A 150 -17.19 0.02 -49.66
N THR A 151 -16.87 -1.14 -50.20
CA THR A 151 -16.93 -2.43 -49.49
C THR A 151 -16.06 -2.45 -48.24
N ILE A 152 -14.83 -1.94 -48.33
CA ILE A 152 -13.88 -1.89 -47.19
C ILE A 152 -14.39 -0.88 -46.16
N ASN A 153 -14.75 0.33 -46.60
CA ASN A 153 -15.27 1.37 -45.72
C ASN A 153 -16.53 0.93 -44.95
N LYS A 154 -17.53 0.40 -45.67
CA LYS A 154 -18.77 -0.11 -45.06
C LYS A 154 -18.53 -1.31 -44.14
N SER A 155 -17.46 -2.07 -44.39
CA SER A 155 -17.06 -3.20 -43.55
C SER A 155 -16.39 -2.77 -42.24
N LYS A 156 -15.58 -1.70 -42.27
CA LYS A 156 -14.90 -1.09 -41.11
C LYS A 156 -15.87 -0.40 -40.15
N GLN A 157 -16.84 0.35 -40.68
CA GLN A 157 -17.79 1.14 -39.89
C GLN A 157 -17.06 2.13 -38.94
N GLN A 158 -17.43 2.15 -37.65
CA GLN A 158 -16.85 3.04 -36.63
C GLN A 158 -15.71 2.38 -35.84
N LYS A 159 -15.25 1.20 -36.26
CA LYS A 159 -14.24 0.45 -35.52
C LYS A 159 -12.85 1.04 -35.73
N PRO A 160 -12.00 1.08 -34.69
CA PRO A 160 -10.57 1.31 -34.85
C PRO A 160 -9.97 0.32 -35.85
N ILE A 161 -9.00 0.76 -36.65
CA ILE A 161 -8.41 -0.07 -37.71
C ILE A 161 -7.82 -1.37 -37.16
N ALA A 162 -7.10 -1.31 -36.04
CA ALA A 162 -6.56 -2.51 -35.40
C ALA A 162 -7.65 -3.53 -35.01
N GLU A 163 -8.77 -3.06 -34.46
CA GLU A 163 -9.91 -3.92 -34.12
C GLU A 163 -10.55 -4.51 -35.39
N TYR A 164 -10.74 -3.68 -36.42
CA TYR A 164 -11.29 -4.10 -37.71
C TYR A 164 -10.44 -5.20 -38.36
N LEU A 165 -9.12 -5.00 -38.43
CA LEU A 165 -8.18 -5.95 -39.04
C LEU A 165 -8.11 -7.26 -38.27
N ASN A 166 -8.17 -7.23 -36.93
CA ASN A 166 -8.24 -8.44 -36.12
C ASN A 166 -9.50 -9.27 -36.41
N GLN A 167 -10.62 -8.62 -36.72
CA GLN A 167 -11.91 -9.28 -37.01
C GLN A 167 -12.09 -9.63 -38.50
N LEU A 168 -11.29 -9.04 -39.39
CA LEU A 168 -11.45 -9.17 -40.84
C LEU A 168 -11.30 -10.62 -41.35
N PRO A 169 -10.32 -11.43 -40.90
CA PRO A 169 -10.18 -12.82 -41.35
C PRO A 169 -11.42 -13.67 -41.04
N GLU A 170 -11.96 -13.58 -39.83
CA GLU A 170 -13.16 -14.36 -39.45
C GLU A 170 -14.41 -13.87 -40.18
N LYS A 171 -14.49 -12.56 -40.44
CA LYS A 171 -15.56 -11.98 -41.26
C LYS A 171 -15.51 -12.49 -42.71
N ILE A 172 -14.31 -12.58 -43.30
CA ILE A 172 -14.10 -13.15 -44.63
C ILE A 172 -14.52 -14.63 -44.63
N LYS A 173 -14.05 -15.41 -43.66
CA LYS A 173 -14.40 -16.83 -43.52
C LYS A 173 -15.91 -17.06 -43.39
N THR A 174 -16.60 -16.19 -42.66
CA THR A 174 -18.07 -16.23 -42.55
C THR A 174 -18.74 -16.05 -43.91
N TYR A 175 -18.29 -15.08 -44.70
CA TYR A 175 -18.80 -14.88 -46.07
C TYR A 175 -18.42 -16.04 -47.00
N GLU A 176 -17.23 -16.62 -46.88
CA GLU A 176 -16.83 -17.79 -47.67
C GLU A 176 -17.70 -19.01 -47.37
N HIS A 177 -18.04 -19.24 -46.10
CA HIS A 177 -18.95 -20.31 -45.71
C HIS A 177 -20.38 -20.06 -46.22
N GLN A 178 -20.87 -18.82 -46.14
CA GLN A 178 -22.18 -18.46 -46.71
C GLN A 178 -22.20 -18.65 -48.23
N LEU A 179 -21.14 -18.25 -48.91
CA LEU A 179 -20.95 -18.44 -50.34
C LEU A 179 -20.95 -19.93 -50.73
N ALA A 180 -20.27 -20.78 -49.96
CA ALA A 180 -20.24 -22.23 -50.19
C ALA A 180 -21.65 -22.84 -50.06
N ARG A 181 -22.37 -22.49 -48.99
CA ARG A 181 -23.76 -22.93 -48.78
C ARG A 181 -24.70 -22.47 -49.88
N ASP A 182 -24.57 -21.22 -50.31
CA ASP A 182 -25.41 -20.67 -51.37
C ASP A 182 -25.10 -21.32 -52.72
N THR A 183 -23.83 -21.67 -52.97
CA THR A 183 -23.40 -22.41 -54.17
C THR A 183 -23.98 -23.82 -54.19
N GLU A 184 -23.95 -24.54 -53.07
CA GLU A 184 -24.56 -25.87 -52.93
C GLU A 184 -26.10 -25.81 -53.08
N ARG A 185 -26.74 -24.80 -52.48
CA ARG A 185 -28.16 -24.53 -52.64
C ARG A 185 -28.53 -24.24 -54.09
N LEU A 186 -27.69 -23.51 -54.83
CA LEU A 186 -27.93 -23.23 -56.23
C LEU A 186 -27.85 -24.50 -57.10
N ALA A 187 -26.90 -25.39 -56.80
CA ALA A 187 -26.73 -26.66 -57.51
C ALA A 187 -27.92 -27.62 -57.32
N SER A 188 -28.60 -27.53 -56.18
CA SER A 188 -29.76 -28.36 -55.82
C SER A 188 -31.13 -27.72 -56.12
N LEU A 189 -31.16 -26.50 -56.68
CA LEU A 189 -32.40 -25.76 -56.90
C LEU A 189 -33.12 -26.24 -58.18
N PRO A 190 -34.41 -26.63 -58.12
CA PRO A 190 -35.20 -26.95 -59.32
C PRO A 190 -35.30 -25.75 -60.27
N ARG A 191 -35.50 -25.98 -61.58
CA ARG A 191 -35.58 -24.92 -62.62
C ARG A 191 -36.73 -25.09 -63.61
N ASP A 192 -37.72 -25.90 -63.27
CA ASP A 192 -38.78 -26.34 -64.18
C ASP A 192 -39.91 -25.30 -64.37
N THR A 193 -40.04 -24.34 -63.44
CA THR A 193 -41.05 -23.27 -63.51
C THR A 193 -40.41 -21.88 -63.62
N PRO A 194 -41.11 -20.88 -64.21
CA PRO A 194 -40.64 -19.50 -64.24
C PRO A 194 -40.29 -18.92 -62.86
N GLN A 195 -41.06 -19.29 -61.83
CA GLN A 195 -40.81 -18.89 -60.44
C GLN A 195 -39.51 -19.47 -59.91
N GLN A 196 -39.26 -20.77 -60.14
CA GLN A 196 -38.00 -21.42 -59.75
C GLN A 196 -36.79 -20.84 -60.49
N GLN A 197 -36.92 -20.53 -61.78
CA GLN A 197 -35.87 -19.87 -62.56
C GLN A 197 -35.57 -18.44 -62.06
N HIS A 198 -36.59 -17.72 -61.59
CA HIS A 198 -36.40 -16.41 -60.96
C HIS A 198 -35.63 -16.51 -59.64
N GLU A 199 -35.98 -17.46 -58.78
CA GLU A 199 -35.27 -17.69 -57.52
C GLU A 199 -33.82 -18.17 -57.75
N ALA A 200 -33.58 -18.99 -58.78
CA ALA A 200 -32.23 -19.37 -59.21
C ALA A 200 -31.39 -18.13 -59.61
N ARG A 201 -31.97 -17.22 -60.41
CA ARG A 201 -31.30 -15.98 -60.84
C ARG A 201 -30.98 -15.06 -59.67
N LYS A 202 -31.92 -14.87 -58.73
CA LYS A 202 -31.65 -14.10 -57.50
C LYS A 202 -30.48 -14.69 -56.71
N LEU A 203 -30.40 -16.02 -56.63
CA LEU A 203 -29.34 -16.72 -55.93
C LEU A 203 -27.99 -16.57 -56.66
N GLU A 204 -27.98 -16.66 -57.98
CA GLU A 204 -26.81 -16.39 -58.84
C GLU A 204 -26.30 -14.96 -58.64
N ASP A 205 -27.18 -13.96 -58.66
CA ASP A 205 -26.83 -12.55 -58.43
C ASP A 205 -26.25 -12.33 -57.03
N ARG A 206 -26.82 -12.98 -56.02
CA ARG A 206 -26.31 -12.94 -54.64
C ARG A 206 -24.92 -13.55 -54.53
N ILE A 207 -24.71 -14.74 -55.13
CA ILE A 207 -23.41 -15.41 -55.17
C ILE A 207 -22.37 -14.54 -55.88
N ALA A 208 -22.71 -13.93 -57.00
CA ALA A 208 -21.83 -13.03 -57.73
C ALA A 208 -21.45 -11.81 -56.87
N SER A 209 -22.43 -11.21 -56.19
CA SER A 209 -22.23 -10.09 -55.28
C SER A 209 -21.35 -10.45 -54.07
N GLU A 210 -21.55 -11.64 -53.49
CA GLU A 210 -20.79 -12.13 -52.36
C GLU A 210 -19.34 -12.48 -52.74
N LYS A 211 -19.13 -13.13 -53.90
CA LYS A 211 -17.78 -13.34 -54.46
C LYS A 211 -17.03 -12.03 -54.63
N LYS A 212 -17.68 -11.02 -55.22
CA LYS A 212 -17.09 -9.68 -55.39
C LYS A 212 -16.73 -9.07 -54.04
N LYS A 213 -17.64 -9.16 -53.06
CA LYS A 213 -17.42 -8.65 -51.70
C LYS A 213 -16.22 -9.32 -51.02
N ILE A 214 -16.12 -10.66 -51.07
CA ILE A 214 -14.99 -11.41 -50.50
C ILE A 214 -13.68 -11.00 -51.15
N ALA A 215 -13.65 -10.94 -52.49
CA ALA A 215 -12.46 -10.49 -53.22
C ALA A 215 -12.03 -9.08 -52.79
N SER A 216 -12.97 -8.12 -52.76
CA SER A 216 -12.71 -6.75 -52.30
C SER A 216 -12.21 -6.66 -50.86
N LEU A 217 -12.68 -7.51 -49.95
CA LEU A 217 -12.19 -7.53 -48.56
C LEU A 217 -10.77 -8.11 -48.45
N LYS A 218 -10.42 -9.08 -49.31
CA LYS A 218 -9.08 -9.66 -49.39
C LYS A 218 -8.05 -8.71 -50.01
N GLU A 219 -8.50 -7.67 -50.72
CA GLU A 219 -7.62 -6.61 -51.23
C GLU A 219 -7.15 -5.64 -50.15
N ALA A 220 -7.74 -5.66 -48.95
CA ALA A 220 -7.30 -4.79 -47.86
C ALA A 220 -5.88 -5.15 -47.42
N ASP A 221 -5.00 -4.15 -47.37
CA ASP A 221 -3.61 -4.22 -46.93
C ASP A 221 -3.52 -3.82 -45.44
N PRO A 222 -3.34 -4.80 -44.53
CA PRO A 222 -3.33 -4.53 -43.09
C PRO A 222 -2.23 -3.56 -42.67
N GLU A 223 -1.02 -3.68 -43.24
CA GLU A 223 0.12 -2.86 -42.87
C GLU A 223 -0.08 -1.41 -43.32
N ALA A 224 -0.56 -1.21 -44.54
CA ALA A 224 -0.85 0.13 -45.04
C ALA A 224 -1.98 0.81 -44.26
N MET A 225 -3.02 0.05 -43.87
CA MET A 225 -4.11 0.55 -43.02
C MET A 225 -3.60 0.95 -41.63
N LEU A 226 -2.76 0.13 -40.98
CA LEU A 226 -2.18 0.44 -39.66
C LEU A 226 -1.25 1.65 -39.73
N GLU A 227 -0.44 1.77 -40.78
CA GLU A 227 0.43 2.93 -40.97
C GLU A 227 -0.36 4.23 -41.15
N ARG A 228 -1.50 4.16 -41.85
CA ARG A 228 -2.43 5.29 -41.98
C ARG A 228 -3.09 5.65 -40.65
N ASP A 229 -3.54 4.65 -39.88
CA ASP A 229 -4.10 4.84 -38.53
C ASP A 229 -3.09 5.55 -37.61
N ARG A 230 -1.83 5.08 -37.61
CA ARG A 230 -0.75 5.69 -36.82
C ARG A 230 -0.54 7.15 -37.18
N LYS A 231 -0.39 7.46 -38.47
CA LYS A 231 -0.21 8.85 -38.94
C LYS A 231 -1.40 9.75 -38.60
N ALA A 232 -2.62 9.24 -38.75
CA ALA A 232 -3.83 9.98 -38.37
C ALA A 232 -3.84 10.25 -36.86
N ARG A 233 -3.50 9.27 -36.03
CA ARG A 233 -3.47 9.39 -34.57
C ARG A 233 -2.36 10.31 -34.09
N ASP A 234 -1.19 10.29 -34.71
CA ASP A 234 -0.09 11.19 -34.37
C ASP A 234 -0.51 12.65 -34.64
N ALA A 235 -1.02 12.93 -35.85
CA ALA A 235 -1.52 14.25 -36.23
C ALA A 235 -2.73 14.72 -35.40
N TYR A 236 -3.57 13.79 -34.94
CA TYR A 236 -4.71 14.06 -34.08
C TYR A 236 -4.30 14.36 -32.63
N ASN A 237 -3.35 13.60 -32.07
CA ASN A 237 -2.95 13.69 -30.67
C ASN A 237 -2.01 14.87 -30.39
N GLU A 238 -1.18 15.26 -31.36
CA GLU A 238 -0.25 16.38 -31.22
C GLU A 238 -0.95 17.70 -30.82
N PRO A 239 -2.00 18.19 -31.51
CA PRO A 239 -2.70 19.41 -31.11
C PRO A 239 -3.43 19.27 -29.77
N ILE A 240 -3.98 18.09 -29.44
CA ILE A 240 -4.64 17.83 -28.15
C ILE A 240 -3.66 18.00 -26.99
N ASN A 241 -2.52 17.30 -27.05
CA ASN A 241 -1.51 17.34 -26.00
C ASN A 241 -0.89 18.73 -25.89
N THR A 242 -0.51 19.33 -27.01
CA THR A 242 0.09 20.66 -27.03
C THR A 242 -0.87 21.70 -26.46
N THR A 243 -2.12 21.74 -26.93
CA THR A 243 -3.13 22.70 -26.43
C THR A 243 -3.37 22.54 -24.94
N TYR A 244 -3.54 21.31 -24.46
CA TYR A 244 -3.83 21.08 -23.05
C TYR A 244 -2.64 21.37 -22.13
N TYR A 245 -1.48 20.75 -22.37
CA TYR A 245 -0.34 20.83 -21.44
C TYR A 245 0.36 22.20 -21.46
N THR A 246 0.17 23.00 -22.52
CA THR A 246 0.64 24.39 -22.56
C THR A 246 -0.42 25.40 -22.13
N SER A 247 -1.65 24.95 -21.86
CA SER A 247 -2.74 25.85 -21.45
C SER A 247 -2.49 26.45 -20.07
N SER A 248 -2.99 27.68 -19.89
CA SER A 248 -3.07 28.32 -18.58
C SER A 248 -3.87 27.49 -17.57
N LYS A 249 -4.89 26.76 -18.03
CA LYS A 249 -5.70 25.83 -17.21
C LYS A 249 -4.84 24.74 -16.59
N PHE A 250 -4.08 23.99 -17.40
CA PHE A 250 -3.21 22.93 -16.88
C PHE A 250 -2.14 23.50 -15.96
N ILE A 251 -1.47 24.59 -16.36
CA ILE A 251 -0.40 25.22 -15.56
C ILE A 251 -0.95 25.71 -14.22
N THR A 252 -2.12 26.35 -14.20
CA THR A 252 -2.75 26.86 -12.97
C THR A 252 -3.14 25.72 -12.05
N ASN A 253 -3.75 24.65 -12.58
CA ASN A 253 -4.13 23.49 -11.78
C ASN A 253 -2.90 22.76 -11.24
N ALA A 254 -1.85 22.58 -12.05
CA ALA A 254 -0.60 22.01 -11.62
C ALA A 254 0.10 22.86 -10.55
N ALA A 255 0.14 24.18 -10.71
CA ALA A 255 0.71 25.09 -9.73
C ALA A 255 -0.07 25.09 -8.42
N ASN A 256 -1.41 25.09 -8.47
CA ASN A 256 -2.27 25.01 -7.28
C ASN A 256 -2.11 23.66 -6.56
N ALA A 257 -2.05 22.55 -7.30
CA ALA A 257 -1.82 21.23 -6.74
C ALA A 257 -0.43 21.14 -6.10
N ALA A 258 0.62 21.62 -6.78
CA ALA A 258 1.98 21.68 -6.25
C ALA A 258 2.08 22.58 -5.02
N GLY A 259 1.44 23.75 -5.02
CA GLY A 259 1.37 24.65 -3.87
C GLY A 259 0.65 24.02 -2.68
N THR A 260 -0.48 23.35 -2.93
CA THR A 260 -1.25 22.64 -1.89
C THR A 260 -0.47 21.45 -1.33
N ALA A 261 0.17 20.66 -2.19
CA ALA A 261 1.01 19.53 -1.79
C ALA A 261 2.23 20.01 -1.00
N GLY A 262 2.91 21.06 -1.47
CA GLY A 262 4.04 21.70 -0.78
C GLY A 262 3.63 22.25 0.58
N LEU A 263 2.48 22.92 0.69
CA LEU A 263 1.93 23.40 1.96
C LEU A 263 1.62 22.24 2.91
N LYS A 264 0.97 21.17 2.42
CA LYS A 264 0.66 19.98 3.22
C LYS A 264 1.95 19.30 3.73
N MET A 265 2.92 19.06 2.85
CA MET A 265 4.20 18.45 3.23
C MET A 265 4.96 19.31 4.24
N GLY A 266 5.07 20.62 4.00
CA GLY A 266 5.73 21.55 4.92
C GLY A 266 5.03 21.63 6.29
N THR A 267 3.69 21.66 6.30
CA THR A 267 2.90 21.65 7.55
C THR A 267 3.13 20.37 8.34
N ARG A 268 3.07 19.21 7.68
CA ARG A 268 3.28 17.90 8.33
C ARG A 268 4.68 17.78 8.92
N GLN A 269 5.71 18.12 8.16
CA GLN A 269 7.10 18.07 8.61
C GLN A 269 7.30 18.97 9.83
N MET A 270 6.77 20.19 9.79
CA MET A 270 6.94 21.11 10.91
C MET A 270 6.19 20.65 12.16
N LEU A 271 4.95 20.17 12.03
CA LEU A 271 4.22 19.61 13.17
C LEU A 271 4.92 18.39 13.75
N GLY A 272 5.49 17.54 12.90
CA GLY A 272 6.33 16.42 13.30
C GLY A 272 7.57 16.87 14.07
N LEU A 273 8.28 17.92 13.62
CA LEU A 273 9.43 18.49 14.32
C LEU A 273 9.04 19.09 15.68
N ILE A 274 7.94 19.84 15.75
CA ILE A 274 7.44 20.40 17.01
C ILE A 274 7.09 19.27 18.00
N ALA A 275 6.40 18.22 17.53
CA ALA A 275 6.02 17.07 18.34
C ALA A 275 7.25 16.26 18.81
N ALA A 276 8.23 16.05 17.92
CA ALA A 276 9.47 15.36 18.23
C ALA A 276 10.31 16.12 19.26
N GLU A 277 10.48 17.43 19.09
CA GLU A 277 11.21 18.27 20.04
C GLU A 277 10.52 18.27 21.42
N LEU A 278 9.17 18.41 21.43
CA LEU A 278 8.38 18.31 22.66
C LEU A 278 8.62 16.98 23.39
N TRP A 279 8.65 15.87 22.64
CA TRP A 279 8.89 14.55 23.19
C TRP A 279 10.33 14.36 23.69
N PHE A 280 11.34 14.74 22.90
CA PHE A 280 12.74 14.56 23.28
C PHE A 280 13.11 15.37 24.51
N GLU A 281 12.69 16.64 24.59
CA GLU A 281 12.91 17.45 25.78
C GLU A 281 12.19 16.87 27.01
N LEU A 282 10.97 16.34 26.84
CA LEU A 282 10.26 15.68 27.94
C LEU A 282 10.98 14.40 28.38
N ARG A 283 11.39 13.55 27.42
CA ARG A 283 12.13 12.31 27.66
C ARG A 283 13.39 12.56 28.47
N GLU A 284 14.14 13.61 28.15
CA GLU A 284 15.36 13.98 28.86
C GLU A 284 15.08 14.49 30.29
N ALA A 285 13.89 15.05 30.54
CA ALA A 285 13.49 15.52 31.86
C ALA A 285 12.92 14.41 32.77
N LEU A 286 12.36 13.33 32.19
CA LEU A 286 11.68 12.26 32.94
C LEU A 286 12.57 11.58 34.00
N PRO A 287 13.82 11.16 33.72
CA PRO A 287 14.68 10.53 34.73
C PRO A 287 14.91 11.44 35.93
N ARG A 288 15.20 12.73 35.69
CA ARG A 288 15.43 13.74 36.73
C ARG A 288 14.21 13.94 37.62
N ILE A 289 13.01 13.99 37.02
CA ILE A 289 11.73 14.09 37.75
C ILE A 289 11.53 12.86 38.66
N LEU A 290 11.78 11.66 38.14
CA LEU A 290 11.58 10.42 38.89
C LEU A 290 12.61 10.23 40.01
N GLU A 291 13.87 10.59 39.78
CA GLU A 291 14.92 10.55 40.81
C GLU A 291 14.58 11.46 42.00
N ASN A 292 14.08 12.67 41.73
CA ASN A 292 13.65 13.61 42.77
C ASN A 292 12.46 13.11 43.59
N LEU A 293 11.70 12.14 43.08
CA LEU A 293 10.50 11.58 43.73
C LEU A 293 10.74 10.18 44.31
N ARG A 294 11.97 9.67 44.28
CA ARG A 294 12.31 8.28 44.63
C ARG A 294 11.98 7.89 46.08
N SER A 295 12.10 8.81 47.04
CA SER A 295 11.91 8.51 48.47
C SER A 295 10.45 8.51 48.91
N LYS A 296 9.59 9.35 48.31
CA LYS A 296 8.14 9.43 48.56
C LYS A 296 7.42 9.86 47.29
N PHE A 297 7.22 8.91 46.38
CA PHE A 297 6.53 9.20 45.13
C PHE A 297 5.07 9.58 45.36
N SER A 298 4.63 10.68 44.75
CA SER A 298 3.23 11.08 44.70
C SER A 298 2.86 11.42 43.25
N LEU A 299 1.77 10.83 42.77
CA LEU A 299 1.33 10.99 41.38
C LEU A 299 0.86 12.43 41.10
N ASP A 300 0.28 13.11 42.08
CA ASP A 300 -0.13 14.51 41.96
C ASP A 300 1.08 15.45 41.80
N ILE A 301 2.15 15.27 42.60
CA ILE A 301 3.39 16.03 42.47
C ILE A 301 4.09 15.70 41.14
N PHE A 302 4.14 14.42 40.75
CA PHE A 302 4.69 14.00 39.46
C PHE A 302 3.99 14.70 38.28
N LEU A 303 2.65 14.63 38.22
CA LEU A 303 1.89 15.26 37.12
C LEU A 303 2.00 16.79 37.14
N ALA A 304 2.12 17.41 38.32
CA ALA A 304 2.40 18.84 38.43
C ALA A 304 3.78 19.22 37.87
N GLN A 305 4.81 18.42 38.14
CA GLN A 305 6.16 18.61 37.58
C GLN A 305 6.16 18.40 36.06
N ILE A 306 5.51 17.36 35.54
CA ILE A 306 5.34 17.16 34.09
C ILE A 306 4.69 18.37 33.45
N LYS A 307 3.57 18.86 34.01
CA LYS A 307 2.87 20.03 33.50
C LYS A 307 3.79 21.26 33.44
N GLN A 308 4.60 21.48 34.47
CA GLN A 308 5.53 22.60 34.52
C GLN A 308 6.68 22.44 33.50
N THR A 309 7.19 21.22 33.34
CA THR A 309 8.19 20.88 32.32
C THR A 309 7.65 21.12 30.92
N LEU A 310 6.45 20.62 30.59
CA LEU A 310 5.79 20.85 29.31
C LEU A 310 5.54 22.34 29.04
N ARG A 311 5.16 23.12 30.07
CA ARG A 311 5.05 24.58 29.96
C ARG A 311 6.37 25.25 29.58
N ASN A 312 7.47 24.80 30.17
CA ASN A 312 8.79 25.36 29.90
C ASN A 312 9.28 24.98 28.49
N ILE A 313 9.08 23.72 28.08
CA ILE A 313 9.37 23.24 26.73
C ILE A 313 8.54 24.05 25.72
N TRP A 314 7.24 24.21 25.95
CA TRP A 314 6.36 24.95 25.06
C TRP A 314 6.80 26.41 24.83
N LYS A 315 7.26 27.09 25.89
CA LYS A 315 7.82 28.44 25.77
C LYS A 315 9.03 28.48 24.83
N ARG A 316 9.92 27.49 24.91
CA ARG A 316 11.08 27.38 24.02
C ARG A 316 10.68 27.05 22.59
N LEU A 317 9.75 26.11 22.40
CA LEU A 317 9.22 25.76 21.09
C LEU A 317 8.60 26.98 20.40
N LYS A 318 7.82 27.80 21.12
CA LYS A 318 7.21 29.01 20.56
C LYS A 318 8.27 30.00 20.04
N ILE A 319 9.41 30.11 20.71
CA ILE A 319 10.52 30.97 20.29
C ILE A 319 11.24 30.36 19.08
N ARG A 320 11.60 29.07 19.18
CA ARG A 320 12.34 28.34 18.14
C ARG A 320 11.59 28.27 16.82
N PHE A 321 10.27 28.11 16.87
CA PHE A 321 9.40 27.98 15.70
C PHE A 321 8.61 29.26 15.39
N ASN A 322 9.04 30.41 15.92
CA ASN A 322 8.31 31.68 15.78
C ASN A 322 8.12 32.09 14.31
N GLU A 323 9.18 32.00 13.48
CA GLU A 323 9.11 32.37 12.06
C GLU A 323 8.08 31.55 11.30
N PHE A 324 7.97 30.25 11.60
CA PHE A 324 6.94 29.39 11.02
C PHE A 324 5.54 29.74 11.53
N LEU A 325 5.38 29.93 12.85
CA LEU A 325 4.11 30.33 13.43
C LEU A 325 3.63 31.68 12.88
N VAL A 326 4.56 32.57 12.50
CA VAL A 326 4.30 33.86 11.86
C VAL A 326 4.01 33.70 10.35
N ALA A 327 4.77 32.88 9.62
CA ALA A 327 4.54 32.63 8.19
C ALA A 327 3.19 31.93 7.92
N PHE A 328 2.67 31.17 8.89
CA PHE A 328 1.37 30.51 8.85
C PHE A 328 0.26 31.31 9.56
N LYS A 329 0.56 32.52 10.05
CA LYS A 329 -0.33 33.37 10.86
C LYS A 329 -1.54 33.91 10.09
N ASP A 330 -1.44 34.01 8.76
CA ASP A 330 -2.56 34.46 7.92
C ASP A 330 -3.60 33.34 7.68
N GLY A 331 -3.42 32.17 8.31
CA GLY A 331 -4.35 31.03 8.27
C GLY A 331 -4.85 30.57 9.65
N VAL A 332 -5.62 29.48 9.63
CA VAL A 332 -6.37 28.85 10.76
C VAL A 332 -5.50 28.51 11.99
N PHE A 333 -4.16 28.53 11.89
CA PHE A 333 -3.23 27.95 12.86
C PHE A 333 -2.90 28.82 14.09
N ALA A 334 -3.06 30.15 14.01
CA ALA A 334 -2.60 31.06 15.07
C ALA A 334 -3.34 30.89 16.43
N GLY A 335 -4.64 30.57 16.39
CA GLY A 335 -5.47 30.33 17.59
C GLY A 335 -5.43 28.88 18.09
N VAL A 336 -5.13 27.94 17.20
CA VAL A 336 -5.23 26.51 17.49
C VAL A 336 -4.12 26.04 18.41
N PHE A 337 -2.87 26.46 18.18
CA PHE A 337 -1.75 26.06 19.04
C PHE A 337 -1.96 26.48 20.49
N SER A 338 -2.40 27.71 20.74
CA SER A 338 -2.71 28.18 22.10
C SER A 338 -3.83 27.35 22.74
N SER A 339 -4.84 26.98 21.96
CA SER A 339 -5.98 26.18 22.43
C SER A 339 -5.57 24.75 22.75
N VAL A 340 -4.80 24.09 21.87
CA VAL A 340 -4.23 22.75 22.08
C VAL A 340 -3.37 22.72 23.33
N THR A 341 -2.47 23.69 23.49
CA THR A 341 -1.62 23.82 24.68
C THR A 341 -2.44 23.99 25.96
N THR A 342 -3.45 24.87 25.92
CA THR A 342 -4.31 25.12 27.07
C THR A 342 -5.08 23.86 27.46
N THR A 343 -5.63 23.15 26.48
CA THR A 343 -6.36 21.89 26.69
C THR A 343 -5.44 20.80 27.24
N LEU A 344 -4.23 20.63 26.68
CA LEU A 344 -3.21 19.73 27.23
C LEU A 344 -2.92 20.03 28.71
N PHE A 345 -2.69 21.29 29.06
CA PHE A 345 -2.42 21.68 30.45
C PHE A 345 -3.62 21.49 31.37
N ASN A 346 -4.84 21.66 30.85
CA ASN A 346 -6.07 21.42 31.58
C ASN A 346 -6.31 19.93 31.81
N ILE A 347 -5.96 19.07 30.85
CA ILE A 347 -6.00 17.61 31.01
C ILE A 347 -5.08 17.21 32.16
N PHE A 348 -3.80 17.61 32.16
CA PHE A 348 -2.90 17.29 33.27
C PHE A 348 -3.39 17.86 34.61
N ALA A 349 -3.90 19.10 34.64
CA ALA A 349 -4.42 19.71 35.87
C ALA A 349 -5.64 18.97 36.44
N THR A 350 -6.58 18.61 35.57
CA THR A 350 -7.80 17.90 35.96
C THR A 350 -7.48 16.48 36.41
N THR A 351 -6.51 15.83 35.75
CA THR A 351 -6.03 14.51 36.14
C THR A 351 -5.34 14.56 37.50
N SER A 352 -4.46 15.56 37.76
CA SER A 352 -3.85 15.78 39.08
C SER A 352 -4.89 15.91 40.19
N LYS A 353 -5.97 16.67 39.97
CA LYS A 353 -7.07 16.83 40.95
C LYS A 353 -7.81 15.51 41.24
N ASN A 354 -7.88 14.62 40.25
CA ASN A 354 -8.59 13.34 40.34
C ASN A 354 -7.67 12.14 40.65
N VAL A 355 -6.39 12.37 40.97
CA VAL A 355 -5.39 11.31 41.22
C VAL A 355 -5.87 10.26 42.22
N VAL A 356 -6.49 10.67 43.33
CA VAL A 356 -6.99 9.74 44.36
C VAL A 356 -8.07 8.81 43.80
N LYS A 357 -8.97 9.32 42.96
CA LYS A 357 -10.02 8.53 42.31
C LYS A 357 -9.41 7.54 41.31
N ILE A 358 -8.47 8.00 40.49
CA ILE A 358 -7.79 7.18 39.48
C ILE A 358 -7.02 6.03 40.14
N ILE A 359 -6.23 6.32 41.18
CA ILE A 359 -5.49 5.30 41.94
C ILE A 359 -6.46 4.29 42.56
N ARG A 360 -7.61 4.74 43.09
CA ARG A 360 -8.63 3.86 43.68
C ARG A 360 -9.26 2.92 42.66
N GLU A 361 -9.61 3.42 41.48
CA GLU A 361 -10.18 2.62 40.39
C GLU A 361 -9.18 1.60 39.86
N MET A 362 -7.93 2.03 39.61
CA MET A 362 -6.83 1.15 39.22
C MET A 362 -6.63 0.02 40.25
N TRP A 363 -6.59 0.36 41.54
CA TRP A 363 -6.46 -0.61 42.61
C TRP A 363 -7.62 -1.60 42.67
N GLY A 364 -8.85 -1.10 42.47
CA GLY A 364 -10.04 -1.94 42.42
C GLY A 364 -9.95 -3.02 41.34
N GLN A 365 -9.43 -2.68 40.15
CA GLN A 365 -9.25 -3.66 39.07
C GLN A 365 -8.10 -4.62 39.35
N LEU A 366 -6.99 -4.12 39.90
CA LEU A 366 -5.83 -4.96 40.25
C LEU A 366 -6.21 -5.99 41.34
N VAL A 367 -6.95 -5.58 42.37
CA VAL A 367 -7.45 -6.49 43.40
C VAL A 367 -8.45 -7.50 42.83
N LYS A 368 -9.35 -7.09 41.91
CA LYS A 368 -10.25 -8.03 41.23
C LYS A 368 -9.47 -9.08 40.44
N ALA A 369 -8.46 -8.66 39.69
CA ALA A 369 -7.59 -9.57 38.93
C ALA A 369 -6.85 -10.56 39.85
N ILE A 370 -6.26 -10.07 40.95
CA ILE A 370 -5.59 -10.94 41.94
C ILE A 370 -6.58 -11.91 42.59
N LYS A 371 -7.77 -11.45 42.98
CA LYS A 371 -8.79 -12.34 43.57
C LYS A 371 -9.26 -13.40 42.59
N LEU A 372 -9.44 -13.04 41.32
CA LEU A 372 -9.81 -13.96 40.27
C LEU A 372 -8.73 -15.06 40.09
N LEU A 373 -7.45 -14.67 40.06
CA LEU A 373 -6.32 -15.61 40.00
C LEU A 373 -6.19 -16.48 41.26
N ALA A 374 -6.37 -15.89 42.45
CA ALA A 374 -6.11 -16.56 43.73
C ALA A 374 -7.26 -17.50 44.14
N PHE A 375 -8.50 -17.14 43.83
CA PHE A 375 -9.68 -17.86 44.33
C PHE A 375 -10.48 -18.56 43.24
N ASN A 376 -10.32 -18.17 41.96
CA ASN A 376 -11.08 -18.68 40.81
C ASN A 376 -12.55 -19.07 41.16
N PRO A 377 -13.37 -18.12 41.66
CA PRO A 377 -14.67 -18.44 42.25
C PRO A 377 -15.67 -19.06 41.25
N GLU A 378 -15.49 -18.79 39.97
CA GLU A 378 -16.32 -19.31 38.87
C GLU A 378 -15.77 -20.63 38.29
N ASN A 379 -14.67 -21.14 38.85
CA ASN A 379 -14.02 -22.39 38.45
C ASN A 379 -13.67 -22.44 36.95
N LEU A 380 -13.23 -21.30 36.40
CA LEU A 380 -12.86 -21.15 34.99
C LEU A 380 -11.65 -22.04 34.66
N GLU A 381 -11.62 -22.59 33.45
CA GLU A 381 -10.42 -23.24 32.94
C GLU A 381 -9.26 -22.25 32.81
N PHE A 382 -8.02 -22.74 32.91
CA PHE A 382 -6.81 -21.90 32.96
C PHE A 382 -6.72 -20.86 31.83
N VAL A 383 -7.10 -21.24 30.60
CA VAL A 383 -7.09 -20.34 29.45
C VAL A 383 -8.14 -19.24 29.60
N ASP A 384 -9.34 -19.58 30.05
CA ASP A 384 -10.44 -18.61 30.22
C ASP A 384 -10.27 -17.74 31.46
N LEU A 385 -9.63 -18.27 32.50
CA LEU A 385 -9.14 -17.50 33.64
C LEU A 385 -8.12 -16.45 33.17
N CYS A 386 -7.12 -16.85 32.39
CA CYS A 386 -6.13 -15.94 31.82
C CYS A 386 -6.77 -14.87 30.92
N LYS A 387 -7.73 -15.24 30.06
CA LYS A 387 -8.50 -14.27 29.24
C LYS A 387 -9.27 -13.28 30.10
N THR A 388 -9.94 -13.75 31.15
CA THR A 388 -10.76 -12.91 32.04
C THR A 388 -9.88 -11.98 32.88
N VAL A 389 -8.75 -12.45 33.40
CA VAL A 389 -7.74 -11.62 34.06
C VAL A 389 -7.19 -10.57 33.12
N THR A 390 -6.87 -10.95 31.87
CA THR A 390 -6.40 -10.02 30.84
C THR A 390 -7.46 -8.96 30.53
N ALA A 391 -8.73 -9.33 30.41
CA ALA A 391 -9.83 -8.40 30.18
C ALA A 391 -10.02 -7.41 31.34
N VAL A 392 -9.93 -7.89 32.60
CA VAL A 392 -10.01 -7.04 33.80
C VAL A 392 -8.84 -6.05 33.86
N LEU A 393 -7.62 -6.48 33.52
CA LEU A 393 -6.43 -5.61 33.47
C LEU A 393 -6.52 -4.57 32.34
N ASN A 394 -6.97 -4.96 31.15
CA ASN A 394 -7.17 -4.06 30.01
C ASN A 394 -8.25 -2.99 30.25
N THR A 395 -9.16 -3.23 31.19
CA THR A 395 -10.20 -2.28 31.61
C THR A 395 -9.66 -1.20 32.57
N GLY A 396 -8.40 -1.31 33.02
CA GLY A 396 -7.78 -0.42 34.01
C GLY A 396 -7.27 0.92 33.48
N ALA A 397 -7.99 2.00 33.79
CA ALA A 397 -7.61 3.42 33.96
C ALA A 397 -6.78 4.17 32.88
N ALA A 398 -5.79 3.58 32.22
CA ALA A 398 -4.89 4.29 31.30
C ALA A 398 -5.55 4.63 29.94
N THR A 399 -6.39 3.73 29.42
CA THR A 399 -7.05 3.88 28.11
C THR A 399 -8.14 4.96 28.12
N VAL A 400 -8.74 5.24 29.27
CA VAL A 400 -9.86 6.18 29.40
C VAL A 400 -9.38 7.63 29.31
N VAL A 401 -8.27 7.99 29.95
CA VAL A 401 -7.79 9.38 29.98
C VAL A 401 -7.22 9.81 28.63
N GLY A 402 -6.50 8.91 27.94
CA GLY A 402 -5.99 9.16 26.59
C GLY A 402 -7.07 9.40 25.54
N THR A 403 -8.11 8.55 25.56
CA THR A 403 -9.24 8.66 24.63
C THR A 403 -10.04 9.94 24.88
N LEU A 404 -10.25 10.32 26.15
CA LEU A 404 -10.87 11.59 26.51
C LEU A 404 -10.01 12.79 26.11
N ALA A 405 -8.69 12.70 26.25
CA ALA A 405 -7.76 13.74 25.81
C ALA A 405 -7.86 13.96 24.30
N TYR A 406 -7.82 12.88 23.50
CA TYR A 406 -8.03 12.95 22.06
C TYR A 406 -9.39 13.58 21.70
N ALA A 407 -10.47 13.14 22.35
CA ALA A 407 -11.82 13.65 22.11
C ALA A 407 -11.97 15.16 22.44
N GLN A 408 -11.22 15.68 23.42
CA GLN A 408 -11.21 17.11 23.76
C GLN A 408 -10.31 17.93 22.83
N LEU A 409 -9.28 17.30 22.24
CA LEU A 409 -8.32 17.97 21.36
C LEU A 409 -8.77 18.00 19.90
N ILE A 410 -9.45 16.95 19.42
CA ILE A 410 -9.84 16.84 18.01
C ILE A 410 -10.70 18.02 17.51
N PRO A 411 -11.68 18.57 18.26
CA PRO A 411 -12.47 19.70 17.77
C PRO A 411 -11.66 21.00 17.71
N LEU A 412 -10.60 21.10 18.51
CA LEU A 412 -9.68 22.24 18.51
C LEU A 412 -8.67 22.16 17.37
N CYS A 413 -8.42 20.94 16.87
CA CYS A 413 -7.47 20.67 15.81
C CYS A 413 -8.14 20.57 14.41
N ASN A 414 -9.08 21.45 14.10
CA ASN A 414 -9.74 21.47 12.79
C ASN A 414 -8.87 22.16 11.72
N PHE A 415 -7.77 21.52 11.34
CA PHE A 415 -6.82 21.99 10.33
C PHE A 415 -6.05 20.78 9.74
N PRO A 416 -5.34 20.92 8.60
CA PRO A 416 -4.55 19.84 8.02
C PRO A 416 -3.55 19.23 9.00
N PHE A 417 -3.59 17.90 9.19
CA PHE A 417 -2.78 17.16 10.18
C PHE A 417 -3.12 17.43 11.65
N GLY A 418 -4.25 18.08 11.93
CA GLY A 418 -4.70 18.35 13.29
C GLY A 418 -5.16 17.10 14.05
N SER A 419 -5.74 16.11 13.36
CA SER A 419 -6.07 14.80 13.94
C SER A 419 -4.82 14.08 14.44
N GLU A 420 -3.74 14.16 13.70
CA GLU A 420 -2.44 13.55 13.99
C GLU A 420 -1.79 14.24 15.18
N LEU A 421 -1.89 15.57 15.26
CA LEU A 421 -1.45 16.33 16.43
C LEU A 421 -2.28 15.97 17.68
N ALA A 422 -3.61 15.88 17.55
CA ALA A 422 -4.48 15.48 18.65
C ALA A 422 -4.18 14.04 19.11
N ALA A 423 -3.93 13.12 18.18
CA ALA A 423 -3.58 11.73 18.45
C ALA A 423 -2.24 11.63 19.18
N PHE A 424 -1.22 12.34 18.72
CA PHE A 424 0.06 12.44 19.39
C PHE A 424 -0.08 12.98 20.82
N CYS A 425 -0.83 14.07 20.99
CA CYS A 425 -1.09 14.66 22.31
C CYS A 425 -1.83 13.68 23.24
N GLY A 426 -2.82 12.94 22.73
CA GLY A 426 -3.52 11.90 23.46
C GLY A 426 -2.59 10.74 23.86
N ALA A 427 -1.74 10.29 22.95
CA ALA A 427 -0.73 9.26 23.22
C ALA A 427 0.30 9.72 24.25
N LEU A 428 0.75 10.97 24.19
CA LEU A 428 1.66 11.58 25.14
C LEU A 428 1.05 11.60 26.56
N VAL A 429 -0.20 12.07 26.68
CA VAL A 429 -0.93 12.06 27.96
C VAL A 429 -1.04 10.64 28.51
N THR A 430 -1.43 9.69 27.66
CA THR A 430 -1.56 8.27 28.03
C THR A 430 -0.23 7.72 28.53
N GLY A 431 0.84 7.89 27.77
CA GLY A 431 2.16 7.37 28.12
C GLY A 431 2.65 7.92 29.46
N VAL A 432 2.58 9.24 29.66
CA VAL A 432 3.01 9.86 30.92
C VAL A 432 2.19 9.35 32.11
N LEU A 433 0.88 9.19 31.95
CA LEU A 433 0.02 8.67 33.02
C LEU A 433 0.31 7.21 33.34
N THR A 434 0.46 6.38 32.31
CA THR A 434 0.86 4.98 32.47
C THR A 434 2.19 4.87 33.21
N LEU A 435 3.17 5.72 32.88
CA LEU A 435 4.44 5.77 33.59
C LEU A 435 4.25 6.11 35.08
N GLY A 436 3.52 7.17 35.38
CA GLY A 436 3.25 7.58 36.76
C GLY A 436 2.51 6.51 37.56
N LEU A 437 1.49 5.87 36.97
CA LEU A 437 0.71 4.81 37.60
C LEU A 437 1.53 3.54 37.82
N ASN A 438 2.33 3.11 36.85
CA ASN A 438 3.25 1.99 37.02
C ASN A 438 4.24 2.24 38.16
N TYR A 439 4.74 3.47 38.28
CA TYR A 439 5.63 3.82 39.39
C TYR A 439 4.93 3.69 40.76
N VAL A 440 3.66 4.10 40.87
CA VAL A 440 2.83 3.90 42.07
C VAL A 440 2.65 2.40 42.38
N VAL A 441 2.36 1.59 41.36
CA VAL A 441 2.13 0.14 41.50
C VAL A 441 3.40 -0.61 41.88
N LEU A 442 4.58 -0.12 41.52
CA LEU A 442 5.85 -0.78 41.86
C LEU A 442 6.42 -0.32 43.21
N HIS A 443 6.23 0.94 43.60
CA HIS A 443 7.01 1.54 44.70
C HIS A 443 6.18 2.06 45.88
N SER A 444 4.85 2.14 45.79
CA SER A 444 4.05 2.64 46.91
C SER A 444 4.02 1.67 48.10
N GLU A 445 3.86 2.18 49.32
CA GLU A 445 3.74 1.35 50.54
C GLU A 445 2.56 0.35 50.46
N ARG A 446 1.48 0.73 49.75
CA ARG A 446 0.32 -0.15 49.52
C ARG A 446 0.66 -1.27 48.54
N ALA A 447 1.43 -0.96 47.50
CA ALA A 447 1.91 -1.95 46.54
C ALA A 447 2.81 -2.99 47.20
N GLN A 448 3.74 -2.57 48.06
CA GLN A 448 4.60 -3.51 48.81
C GLN A 448 3.77 -4.53 49.59
N LYS A 449 2.73 -4.09 50.32
CA LYS A 449 1.82 -5.00 51.04
C LYS A 449 1.11 -6.01 50.13
N ILE A 450 0.77 -5.63 48.90
CA ILE A 450 0.19 -6.56 47.93
C ILE A 450 1.25 -7.52 47.38
N TRP A 451 2.46 -7.04 47.07
CA TRP A 451 3.54 -7.90 46.62
C TRP A 451 3.94 -8.91 47.69
N ASP A 452 3.98 -8.49 48.95
CA ASP A 452 4.17 -9.36 50.11
C ASP A 452 3.04 -10.40 50.21
N PHE A 453 1.78 -9.98 49.99
CA PHE A 453 0.63 -10.88 49.96
C PHE A 453 0.70 -11.89 48.80
N ILE A 454 1.02 -11.46 47.58
CA ILE A 454 1.19 -12.36 46.43
C ILE A 454 2.35 -13.32 46.67
N GLN A 455 3.44 -12.84 47.28
CA GLN A 455 4.55 -13.68 47.69
C GLN A 455 4.10 -14.72 48.73
N SER A 456 3.20 -14.35 49.65
CA SER A 456 2.62 -15.29 50.63
C SER A 456 1.67 -16.32 50.03
N LEU A 457 0.98 -15.98 48.92
CA LEU A 457 0.12 -16.90 48.17
C LEU A 457 0.89 -17.92 47.32
N MET A 458 2.22 -17.80 47.22
CA MET A 458 3.10 -18.77 46.58
C MET A 458 4.03 -19.43 47.62
N PRO A 459 3.54 -20.35 48.47
CA PRO A 459 4.31 -20.94 49.58
C PRO A 459 5.59 -21.63 49.12
N HIS A 460 5.59 -22.15 47.90
CA HIS A 460 6.72 -22.86 47.32
C HIS A 460 7.72 -21.96 46.61
N MET A 461 7.54 -20.63 46.54
CA MET A 461 8.52 -19.77 45.88
C MET A 461 9.86 -19.73 46.63
N GLY A 462 9.81 -19.78 47.97
CA GLY A 462 11.00 -19.99 48.80
C GLY A 462 11.65 -21.35 48.55
N VAL A 463 10.83 -22.40 48.34
CA VAL A 463 11.28 -23.75 47.99
C VAL A 463 11.90 -23.79 46.59
N VAL A 464 11.31 -23.12 45.60
CA VAL A 464 11.82 -23.00 44.23
C VAL A 464 13.13 -22.20 44.22
N ASN A 465 13.24 -21.12 44.98
CA ASN A 465 14.49 -20.36 45.09
C ASN A 465 15.57 -21.17 45.81
N LYS A 466 15.19 -21.93 46.85
CA LYS A 466 16.10 -22.85 47.54
C LYS A 466 16.56 -23.98 46.61
N PHE A 467 15.67 -24.56 45.80
CA PHE A 467 16.03 -25.53 44.78
C PHE A 467 16.92 -24.94 43.68
N LYS A 468 16.68 -23.69 43.25
CA LYS A 468 17.57 -22.99 42.31
C LYS A 468 18.98 -22.78 42.89
N GLN A 469 19.07 -22.42 44.18
CA GLN A 469 20.36 -22.28 44.88
C GLN A 469 21.06 -23.63 45.07
N ILE A 470 20.34 -24.66 45.54
CA ILE A 470 20.85 -26.02 45.69
C ILE A 470 21.35 -26.55 44.34
N ASN A 471 20.61 -26.33 43.25
CA ASN A 471 21.03 -26.80 41.92
C ASN A 471 22.30 -26.07 41.43
N ALA A 472 22.42 -24.77 41.71
CA ALA A 472 23.64 -24.01 41.39
C ALA A 472 24.86 -24.47 42.22
N GLU A 473 24.66 -24.80 43.50
CA GLU A 473 25.72 -25.38 44.35
C GLU A 473 26.07 -26.81 43.93
N LEU A 474 25.10 -27.64 43.58
CA LEU A 474 25.31 -28.97 43.02
C LEU A 474 26.10 -28.91 41.71
N ASP A 475 25.77 -27.98 40.81
CA ASP A 475 26.56 -27.76 39.59
C ASP A 475 28.00 -27.35 39.91
N SER A 476 28.22 -26.54 40.96
CA SER A 476 29.55 -26.16 41.41
C SER A 476 30.32 -27.37 41.97
N TYR A 477 29.69 -28.17 42.82
CA TYR A 477 30.28 -29.38 43.38
C TYR A 477 30.53 -30.46 42.34
N LEU A 478 29.62 -30.66 41.38
CA LEU A 478 29.81 -31.59 40.27
C LEU A 478 30.99 -31.17 39.39
N LYS A 479 31.20 -29.86 39.17
CA LYS A 479 32.38 -29.35 38.46
C LYS A 479 33.67 -29.58 39.24
N GLU A 480 33.65 -29.38 40.55
CA GLU A 480 34.81 -29.58 41.41
C GLU A 480 35.15 -31.08 41.56
N PHE A 481 34.13 -31.92 41.75
CA PHE A 481 34.25 -33.37 41.82
C PHE A 481 34.73 -33.97 40.48
N ALA A 482 34.18 -33.54 39.35
CA ALA A 482 34.66 -33.95 38.03
C ALA A 482 36.14 -33.61 37.81
N ARG A 483 36.59 -32.47 38.36
CA ARG A 483 37.98 -32.03 38.31
C ARG A 483 38.88 -32.83 39.25
N LEU A 484 38.42 -33.17 40.45
CA LEU A 484 39.22 -33.87 41.48
C LEU A 484 39.28 -35.38 41.28
N GLU A 485 38.15 -36.02 40.98
CA GLU A 485 38.03 -37.48 40.98
C GLU A 485 38.37 -38.11 39.62
N PHE A 486 38.12 -37.38 38.53
CA PHE A 486 38.34 -37.87 37.16
C PHE A 486 39.44 -37.09 36.42
N ASN A 487 40.06 -36.09 37.07
CA ASN A 487 41.01 -35.15 36.46
C ASN A 487 40.49 -34.56 35.13
N LEU A 488 39.16 -34.40 35.00
CA LEU A 488 38.53 -33.93 33.78
C LEU A 488 38.57 -32.40 33.75
N ASN A 489 39.19 -31.86 32.70
CA ASN A 489 39.09 -30.45 32.40
C ASN A 489 37.71 -30.17 31.79
N THR A 490 36.80 -29.61 32.60
CA THR A 490 35.40 -29.36 32.22
C THR A 490 35.27 -28.36 31.08
N GLU A 491 36.21 -27.42 30.95
CA GLU A 491 36.23 -26.48 29.83
C GLU A 491 36.66 -27.16 28.52
N GLU A 492 37.63 -28.06 28.60
CA GLU A 492 38.06 -28.86 27.44
C GLU A 492 36.94 -29.79 26.94
N LEU A 493 36.17 -30.39 27.85
CA LEU A 493 35.00 -31.21 27.50
C LEU A 493 33.88 -30.37 26.88
N ARG A 494 33.67 -29.14 27.37
CA ARG A 494 32.68 -28.21 26.79
C ARG A 494 33.08 -27.83 25.37
N ILE A 495 34.34 -27.45 25.15
CA ILE A 495 34.86 -27.10 23.82
C ILE A 495 34.73 -28.29 22.87
N PHE A 496 35.14 -29.49 23.29
CA PHE A 496 34.99 -30.70 22.48
C PHE A 496 33.52 -30.99 22.13
N SER A 497 32.59 -30.81 23.08
CA SER A 497 31.15 -30.98 22.84
C SER A 497 30.60 -29.97 21.83
N GLU A 498 31.05 -28.72 21.89
CA GLU A 498 30.65 -27.67 20.95
C GLU A 498 31.20 -27.92 19.55
N GLU A 499 32.47 -28.33 19.44
CA GLU A 499 33.09 -28.73 18.17
C GLU A 499 32.37 -29.93 17.53
N LEU A 500 32.01 -30.94 18.32
CA LEU A 500 31.20 -32.08 17.88
C LEU A 500 29.81 -31.66 17.38
N ALA A 501 29.14 -30.77 18.10
CA ALA A 501 27.81 -30.26 17.73
C ALA A 501 27.84 -29.39 16.47
N ALA A 502 28.96 -28.72 16.19
CA ALA A 502 29.16 -27.89 15.02
C ALA A 502 29.57 -28.66 13.74
N CYS A 503 29.92 -29.94 13.85
CA CYS A 503 30.28 -30.77 12.69
C CYS A 503 29.06 -31.04 11.78
N ASN A 504 29.19 -30.77 10.48
CA ASN A 504 28.09 -30.90 9.52
C ASN A 504 28.16 -32.19 8.69
N SER A 505 29.17 -33.03 8.91
CA SER A 505 29.33 -34.31 8.22
C SER A 505 29.97 -35.38 9.12
N GLU A 506 29.69 -36.66 8.81
CA GLU A 506 30.33 -37.79 9.51
C GLU A 506 31.85 -37.82 9.31
N LEU A 507 32.35 -37.27 8.19
CA LEU A 507 33.78 -37.17 7.93
C LEU A 507 34.44 -36.16 8.89
N GLU A 508 33.88 -34.96 9.04
CA GLU A 508 34.35 -33.96 10.02
C GLU A 508 34.26 -34.48 11.44
N ARG A 509 33.14 -35.13 11.78
CA ARG A 509 32.96 -35.76 13.09
C ARG A 509 34.04 -36.81 13.36
N SER A 510 34.39 -37.62 12.35
CA SER A 510 35.45 -38.62 12.47
C SER A 510 36.86 -38.01 12.68
N LEU A 511 37.10 -36.79 12.19
CA LEU A 511 38.37 -36.08 12.37
C LEU A 511 38.47 -35.50 13.79
N VAL A 512 37.40 -34.85 14.26
CA VAL A 512 37.32 -34.32 15.64
C VAL A 512 37.46 -35.45 16.66
N LEU A 513 36.76 -36.57 16.45
CA LEU A 513 36.88 -37.75 17.32
C LEU A 513 38.29 -38.35 17.29
N ARG A 514 38.94 -38.41 16.13
CA ARG A 514 40.30 -38.95 16.00
C ARG A 514 41.33 -38.07 16.70
N ALA A 515 41.19 -36.75 16.57
CA ALA A 515 42.06 -35.79 17.26
C ALA A 515 41.95 -35.97 18.78
N GLU A 516 40.74 -36.10 19.30
CA GLU A 516 40.51 -36.27 20.74
C GLU A 516 40.99 -37.63 21.27
N VAL A 517 40.78 -38.71 20.51
CA VAL A 517 41.31 -40.05 20.82
C VAL A 517 42.84 -40.02 20.92
N ASN A 518 43.52 -39.39 19.95
CA ASN A 518 44.97 -39.25 19.95
C ASN A 518 45.46 -38.38 21.13
N LYS A 519 44.79 -37.25 21.37
CA LYS A 519 45.11 -36.32 22.46
C LYS A 519 45.03 -36.99 23.84
N ARG A 520 44.04 -37.87 24.03
CA ARG A 520 43.82 -38.63 25.27
C ARG A 520 44.57 -39.96 25.33
N GLY A 521 45.32 -40.32 24.28
CA GLY A 521 46.05 -41.59 24.21
C GLY A 521 45.15 -42.82 24.27
N ILE A 522 43.91 -42.73 23.78
CA ILE A 522 42.97 -43.84 23.80
C ILE A 522 43.36 -44.85 22.71
N GLU A 523 43.76 -46.04 23.11
CA GLU A 523 44.04 -47.13 22.18
C GLU A 523 42.74 -47.70 21.61
N LEU A 524 42.55 -47.55 20.30
CA LEU A 524 41.42 -48.12 19.61
C LEU A 524 41.77 -49.50 19.05
N PRO A 525 40.85 -50.47 19.11
CA PRO A 525 41.07 -51.81 18.56
C PRO A 525 40.98 -51.85 17.01
N PHE A 526 40.80 -50.70 16.37
CA PHE A 526 40.83 -50.49 14.94
C PHE A 526 41.42 -49.12 14.60
N GLU A 527 41.83 -48.94 13.35
CA GLU A 527 42.37 -47.66 12.89
C GLU A 527 41.25 -46.77 12.32
N MET A 528 40.99 -45.62 12.97
CA MET A 528 40.02 -44.63 12.50
C MET A 528 40.33 -44.15 11.08
N GLY A 529 39.35 -44.25 10.17
CA GLY A 529 39.49 -43.86 8.76
C GLY A 529 39.92 -45.00 7.82
N LYS A 530 40.15 -46.23 8.33
CA LYS A 530 40.34 -47.44 7.52
C LYS A 530 39.19 -48.42 7.77
N PRO A 531 38.14 -48.44 6.93
CA PRO A 531 36.95 -49.27 7.15
C PRO A 531 37.26 -50.77 7.33
N GLU A 532 38.29 -51.28 6.66
CA GLU A 532 38.67 -52.69 6.72
C GLU A 532 39.17 -53.13 8.11
N THR A 533 39.88 -52.26 8.84
CA THR A 533 40.33 -52.57 10.21
C THR A 533 39.15 -52.60 11.18
N THR A 534 38.20 -51.68 10.99
CA THR A 534 36.96 -51.61 11.77
C THR A 534 36.10 -52.85 11.54
N ARG A 535 35.91 -53.26 10.27
CA ARG A 535 35.17 -54.49 9.94
C ARG A 535 35.87 -55.75 10.46
N LYS A 536 37.19 -55.84 10.37
CA LYS A 536 37.96 -56.97 10.91
C LYS A 536 37.79 -57.09 12.43
N TRP A 537 37.84 -55.96 13.14
CA TRP A 537 37.58 -55.93 14.57
C TRP A 537 36.13 -56.34 14.90
N LEU A 538 35.13 -55.76 14.24
CA LEU A 538 33.72 -56.14 14.44
C LEU A 538 33.46 -57.62 14.14
N ALA A 539 34.08 -58.17 13.08
CA ALA A 539 34.00 -59.60 12.77
C ALA A 539 34.69 -60.48 13.82
N SER A 540 35.77 -60.00 14.44
CA SER A 540 36.43 -60.72 15.55
C SER A 540 35.54 -60.83 16.80
N LEU A 541 34.62 -59.87 16.99
CA LEU A 541 33.64 -59.87 18.07
C LEU A 541 32.40 -60.76 17.77
N ALA A 542 32.17 -61.11 16.49
CA ALA A 542 31.02 -61.90 16.07
C ALA A 542 31.23 -63.42 16.12
N LYS A 543 32.46 -63.90 16.39
CA LYS A 543 32.71 -65.30 16.74
C LYS A 543 32.64 -65.47 18.26
N THR A 544 31.43 -65.66 18.77
CA THR A 544 31.18 -66.33 20.04
C THR A 544 29.92 -67.16 19.94
#